data_AF-K7F9H5-F1
#
_entry.id   AF-K7F9H5-F1
#
_cell.length_a   1.000
_cell.length_b   1.000
_cell.length_c   1.000
_cell.angle_alpha   90.00
_cell.angle_beta   90.00
_cell.angle_gamma   90.00
#
_symmetry.space_group_name_H-M   'P 1'
#
loop_
_entity.id
_entity.type
_entity.pdbx_description
1 polymer ?
#
loop_
_entity_poly.entity_id
_entity_poly.type
_entity_poly.pdbx_seq_one_letter_code
_entity_poly.pdbx_strand_id
1 'polypeptide(L)'
;ERPGVPFCEFAEAVIKNPQHNEADKDFLGRIGISIIYSYHTIQQWSKGRKVLDKLHELQVHFTNLKGLIGPERLASKCQIVNAAAEIFLKSGSLDGATWVLRESEWIINTPLWPCDRMDVLNRHNLLCSIACEYLTKNLCKQAFEVLQNLPGFQNCCDSLDVSQYSLLFNKLLDACIENKNFGVSSSVTDFMLSKNIPIDFTLIRGLITALGRSSLWLKARTYYKSALSLGCYPPLKGNLYRKLLLIPSYMSEIEMLLAIEIFLVSNASNIQSPGATSQTLQIVLKRSEEQKAQSKEDYQAAVERLIQAAHISNPKLSLKHMTMNVNMEQVYSLEHNSALKWLKENMKWAGKVWLF
;
A
#
# COMPACT_ATOMS: atom_id res chain seq x y z
N GLU A 1 -16.06 41.96 -17.35
CA GLU A 1 -14.79 41.46 -17.90
C GLU A 1 -13.95 40.89 -16.77
N ARG A 2 -13.45 39.65 -16.87
CA ARG A 2 -12.64 39.05 -15.79
C ARG A 2 -11.28 39.77 -15.77
N PRO A 3 -10.75 40.26 -14.64
CA PRO A 3 -9.44 40.88 -14.63
C PRO A 3 -8.41 39.87 -15.15
N GLY A 4 -7.78 40.21 -16.27
CA GLY A 4 -6.70 39.45 -16.86
C GLY A 4 -5.56 39.28 -15.86
N VAL A 5 -4.71 38.28 -16.09
CA VAL A 5 -3.43 38.17 -15.38
C VAL A 5 -2.40 38.78 -16.32
N PRO A 6 -1.91 40.02 -16.09
CA PRO A 6 -1.07 40.75 -17.05
C PRO A 6 0.19 39.98 -17.46
N PHE A 7 0.71 39.14 -16.55
CA PHE A 7 1.83 38.25 -16.82
C PHE A 7 1.61 37.35 -18.04
N CYS A 8 0.38 36.88 -18.29
CA CYS A 8 0.12 35.96 -19.39
C CYS A 8 0.34 36.63 -20.75
N GLU A 9 -0.19 37.85 -20.93
CA GLU A 9 0.01 38.64 -22.16
C GLU A 9 1.47 39.05 -22.33
N PHE A 10 2.13 39.46 -21.23
CA PHE A 10 3.54 39.77 -21.23
C PHE A 10 4.42 38.57 -21.64
N ALA A 11 4.20 37.40 -21.04
CA ALA A 11 4.97 36.20 -21.34
C ALA A 11 4.81 35.76 -22.79
N GLU A 12 3.59 35.83 -23.33
CA GLU A 12 3.36 35.57 -24.75
C GLU A 12 4.09 36.55 -25.66
N ALA A 13 4.10 37.84 -25.33
CA ALA A 13 4.80 38.84 -26.12
C ALA A 13 6.32 38.60 -26.15
N VAL A 14 6.90 38.19 -25.02
CA VAL A 14 8.34 37.86 -24.92
C VAL A 14 8.68 36.63 -25.77
N ILE A 15 7.90 35.55 -25.70
CA ILE A 15 8.16 34.33 -26.49
C ILE A 15 7.92 34.53 -28.00
N LYS A 16 6.97 35.39 -28.38
CA LYS A 16 6.71 35.73 -29.79
C LYS A 16 7.81 36.60 -30.43
N ASN A 17 8.76 37.11 -29.65
CA ASN A 17 9.88 37.89 -30.17
C ASN A 17 10.81 36.97 -31.00
N PRO A 18 11.10 37.31 -32.27
CA PRO A 18 12.00 36.51 -33.11
C PRO A 18 13.43 36.35 -32.56
N GLN A 19 13.85 37.23 -31.64
CA GLN A 19 15.17 37.19 -31.01
C GLN A 19 15.19 36.45 -29.66
N HIS A 20 14.06 35.85 -29.26
CA HIS A 20 13.93 35.13 -28.00
C HIS A 20 15.01 34.03 -27.86
N ASN A 21 15.57 33.91 -26.65
CA ASN A 21 16.50 32.85 -26.28
C ASN A 21 16.12 32.20 -24.93
N GLU A 22 16.86 31.18 -24.51
CA GLU A 22 16.59 30.47 -23.25
C GLU A 22 16.73 31.36 -21.99
N ALA A 23 17.53 32.42 -22.03
CA ALA A 23 17.63 33.36 -20.91
C ALA A 23 16.33 34.16 -20.73
N ASP A 24 15.56 34.38 -21.80
CA ASP A 24 14.23 34.99 -21.72
C ASP A 24 13.24 34.06 -21.02
N LYS A 25 13.29 32.74 -21.28
CA LYS A 25 12.48 31.75 -20.53
C LYS A 25 12.84 31.71 -19.06
N ASP A 26 14.13 31.73 -18.74
CA ASP A 26 14.58 31.82 -17.36
C ASP A 26 14.03 33.09 -16.70
N PHE A 27 14.16 34.24 -17.37
CA PHE A 27 13.64 35.50 -16.86
C PHE A 27 12.12 35.46 -16.61
N LEU A 28 11.34 34.92 -17.56
CA LEU A 28 9.90 34.70 -17.40
C LEU A 28 9.58 33.78 -16.23
N GLY A 29 10.35 32.70 -16.05
CA GLY A 29 10.19 31.77 -14.95
C GLY A 29 10.40 32.46 -13.60
N ARG A 30 11.44 33.29 -13.48
CA ARG A 30 11.73 34.00 -12.23
C ARG A 30 10.71 35.12 -11.92
N ILE A 31 10.18 35.81 -12.93
CA ILE A 31 9.03 36.72 -12.76
C ILE A 31 7.81 35.91 -12.32
N GLY A 32 7.53 34.80 -13.00
CA GLY A 32 6.41 33.91 -12.72
C GLY A 32 6.41 33.44 -11.27
N ILE A 33 7.56 33.01 -10.74
CA ILE A 33 7.74 32.66 -9.31
C ILE A 33 7.32 33.82 -8.41
N SER A 34 7.81 35.03 -8.67
CA SER A 34 7.50 36.21 -7.84
C SER A 34 5.98 36.49 -7.79
N ILE A 35 5.30 36.32 -8.92
CA ILE A 35 3.84 36.50 -9.03
C ILE A 35 3.08 35.35 -8.35
N ILE A 36 3.56 34.11 -8.50
CA ILE A 36 3.02 32.92 -7.82
C ILE A 36 3.04 33.11 -6.31
N TYR A 37 4.15 33.59 -5.74
CA TYR A 37 4.26 33.87 -4.31
C TYR A 37 3.30 34.96 -3.84
N SER A 38 3.20 36.04 -4.60
CA SER A 38 2.25 37.11 -4.31
C SER A 38 0.82 36.56 -4.24
N TYR A 39 0.38 35.84 -5.27
CA TYR A 39 -0.95 35.23 -5.30
C TYR A 39 -1.17 34.13 -4.27
N HIS A 40 -0.15 33.34 -3.93
CA HIS A 40 -0.21 32.36 -2.86
C HIS A 40 -0.45 33.03 -1.50
N THR A 41 0.31 34.09 -1.21
CA THR A 41 0.22 34.84 0.06
C THR A 41 -1.16 35.46 0.27
N ILE A 42 -1.77 36.01 -0.78
CA ILE A 42 -3.13 36.59 -0.72
C ILE A 42 -4.23 35.59 -1.14
N GLN A 43 -3.91 34.31 -1.27
CA GLN A 43 -4.85 33.21 -1.56
C GLN A 43 -5.67 33.37 -2.85
N GLN A 44 -5.10 34.02 -3.87
CA GLN A 44 -5.72 34.21 -5.19
C GLN A 44 -5.47 33.00 -6.10
N TRP A 45 -5.98 31.83 -5.71
CA TRP A 45 -5.70 30.54 -6.36
C TRP A 45 -5.97 30.53 -7.87
N SER A 46 -7.10 31.10 -8.32
CA SER A 46 -7.45 31.14 -9.74
C SER A 46 -6.46 31.97 -10.57
N LYS A 47 -5.92 33.07 -10.02
CA LYS A 47 -4.91 33.90 -10.70
C LYS A 47 -3.55 33.22 -10.70
N GLY A 48 -3.15 32.64 -9.56
CA GLY A 48 -1.93 31.83 -9.48
C GLY A 48 -1.93 30.68 -10.47
N ARG A 49 -3.06 29.97 -10.59
CA ARG A 49 -3.21 28.86 -11.56
C ARG A 49 -2.98 29.33 -13.00
N LYS A 50 -3.54 30.48 -13.40
CA LYS A 50 -3.31 31.02 -14.76
C LYS A 50 -1.83 31.30 -15.06
N VAL A 51 -1.08 31.77 -14.05
CA VAL A 51 0.38 31.97 -14.20
C VAL A 51 1.07 30.63 -14.42
N LEU A 52 0.76 29.63 -13.58
CA LEU A 52 1.35 28.29 -13.68
C LEU A 52 0.98 27.59 -15.00
N ASP A 53 -0.28 27.65 -15.41
CA ASP A 53 -0.76 27.10 -16.68
C ASP A 53 0.00 27.74 -17.86
N LYS A 54 0.22 29.06 -17.82
CA LYS A 54 0.99 29.76 -18.86
C LYS A 54 2.48 29.39 -18.84
N LEU A 55 3.11 29.26 -17.68
CA LEU A 55 4.49 28.79 -17.57
C LEU A 55 4.64 27.37 -18.14
N HIS A 56 3.66 26.50 -17.87
CA HIS A 56 3.62 25.15 -18.41
C HIS A 56 3.44 25.14 -19.93
N GLU A 57 2.49 25.92 -20.45
CA GLU A 57 2.23 26.08 -21.89
C GLU A 57 3.48 26.54 -22.66
N LEU A 58 4.24 27.46 -22.06
CA LEU A 58 5.48 28.00 -22.63
C LEU A 58 6.73 27.14 -22.35
N GLN A 59 6.56 25.98 -21.72
CA GLN A 59 7.63 25.04 -21.34
C GLN A 59 8.76 25.71 -20.52
N VAL A 60 8.38 26.56 -19.57
CA VAL A 60 9.32 27.24 -18.67
C VAL A 60 9.57 26.39 -17.43
N HIS A 61 10.81 25.92 -17.26
CA HIS A 61 11.24 25.05 -16.15
C HIS A 61 11.47 25.80 -14.84
N PHE A 62 10.42 26.46 -14.33
CA PHE A 62 10.53 27.35 -13.17
C PHE A 62 10.93 26.64 -11.86
N THR A 63 10.71 25.32 -11.75
CA THR A 63 11.03 24.54 -10.55
C THR A 63 12.52 24.47 -10.22
N ASN A 64 13.39 24.87 -11.16
CA ASN A 64 14.85 24.96 -10.99
C ASN A 64 15.37 26.40 -10.83
N LEU A 65 14.47 27.38 -10.76
CA LEU A 65 14.82 28.81 -10.73
C LEU A 65 14.52 29.45 -9.37
N LYS A 66 15.18 30.58 -9.08
CA LYS A 66 14.89 31.45 -7.92
C LYS A 66 14.05 32.65 -8.35
N GLY A 67 13.23 33.19 -7.46
CA GLY A 67 12.56 34.46 -7.70
C GLY A 67 13.53 35.62 -7.93
N LEU A 68 13.05 36.71 -8.56
CA LEU A 68 13.87 37.90 -8.85
C LEU A 68 13.93 38.87 -7.69
N ILE A 69 12.83 39.05 -6.98
CA ILE A 69 12.63 40.11 -5.99
C ILE A 69 12.38 39.45 -4.61
N GLY A 70 12.32 40.21 -3.53
CA GLY A 70 11.65 39.80 -2.29
C GLY A 70 12.16 38.52 -1.58
N PRO A 71 11.34 37.95 -0.68
CA PRO A 71 11.61 36.68 0.01
C PRO A 71 11.80 35.50 -0.94
N GLU A 72 11.18 35.53 -2.12
CA GLU A 72 11.26 34.50 -3.15
C GLU A 72 12.66 34.34 -3.79
N ARG A 73 13.52 35.36 -3.66
CA ARG A 73 14.94 35.26 -4.02
C ARG A 73 15.72 34.35 -3.05
N LEU A 74 15.29 34.29 -1.79
CA LEU A 74 15.89 33.46 -0.75
C LEU A 74 15.14 32.14 -0.55
N ALA A 75 13.99 31.97 -1.22
CA ALA A 75 13.17 30.80 -1.07
C ALA A 75 13.91 29.51 -1.43
N SER A 76 13.65 28.47 -0.66
CA SER A 76 14.13 27.13 -0.96
C SER A 76 13.37 26.55 -2.17
N LYS A 77 13.96 25.57 -2.86
CA LYS A 77 13.30 24.88 -3.98
C LYS A 77 11.98 24.24 -3.50
N CYS A 78 11.98 23.71 -2.28
CA CYS A 78 10.79 23.14 -1.66
C CYS A 78 9.67 24.17 -1.51
N GLN A 79 9.97 25.40 -1.07
CA GLN A 79 8.95 26.45 -0.91
C GLN A 79 8.30 26.82 -2.25
N ILE A 80 9.10 26.98 -3.31
CA ILE A 80 8.59 27.36 -4.64
C ILE A 80 7.66 26.26 -5.16
N VAL A 81 8.12 25.00 -5.08
CA VAL A 81 7.35 23.83 -5.52
C VAL A 81 6.10 23.63 -4.66
N ASN A 82 6.17 23.83 -3.33
CA ASN A 82 5.03 23.75 -2.43
C ASN A 82 3.96 24.77 -2.78
N ALA A 83 4.34 26.04 -2.95
CA ALA A 83 3.40 27.11 -3.28
C ALA A 83 2.68 26.85 -4.61
N ALA A 84 3.43 26.42 -5.64
CA ALA A 84 2.88 26.09 -6.94
C ALA A 84 1.92 24.88 -6.88
N ALA A 85 2.32 23.79 -6.24
CA ALA A 85 1.48 22.60 -6.09
C ALA A 85 0.24 22.88 -5.22
N GLU A 86 0.36 23.71 -4.18
CA GLU A 86 -0.78 24.13 -3.35
C GLU A 86 -1.78 24.99 -4.14
N ILE A 87 -1.32 25.94 -4.97
CA ILE A 87 -2.21 26.70 -5.86
C ILE A 87 -3.00 25.76 -6.76
N PHE A 88 -2.35 24.77 -7.37
CA PHE A 88 -3.03 23.78 -8.19
C PHE A 88 -4.05 22.97 -7.40
N LEU A 89 -3.67 22.48 -6.21
CA LEU A 89 -4.57 21.75 -5.32
C LEU A 89 -5.80 22.59 -4.95
N LYS A 90 -5.60 23.82 -4.46
CA LYS A 90 -6.68 24.74 -4.03
C LYS A 90 -7.55 25.23 -5.18
N SER A 91 -7.05 25.17 -6.42
CA SER A 91 -7.82 25.46 -7.63
C SER A 91 -8.43 24.21 -8.29
N GLY A 92 -8.35 23.05 -7.63
CA GLY A 92 -9.00 21.80 -8.06
C GLY A 92 -8.25 21.01 -9.14
N SER A 93 -6.98 21.33 -9.40
CA SER A 93 -6.14 20.65 -10.39
C SER A 93 -5.16 19.69 -9.70
N LEU A 94 -5.57 18.44 -9.48
CA LEU A 94 -4.68 17.41 -8.95
C LEU A 94 -3.55 17.06 -9.93
N ASP A 95 -3.84 17.00 -11.23
CA ASP A 95 -2.83 16.72 -12.24
C ASP A 95 -1.77 17.82 -12.32
N GLY A 96 -2.17 19.08 -12.17
CA GLY A 96 -1.23 20.20 -12.10
C GLY A 96 -0.35 20.13 -10.84
N ALA A 97 -0.94 19.80 -9.68
CA ALA A 97 -0.19 19.66 -8.44
C ALA A 97 0.84 18.53 -8.54
N THR A 98 0.43 17.37 -9.05
CA THR A 98 1.31 16.22 -9.25
C THR A 98 2.34 16.46 -10.35
N TRP A 99 2.00 17.21 -11.41
CA TRP A 99 2.96 17.60 -12.45
C TRP A 99 4.13 18.41 -11.87
N VAL A 100 3.85 19.45 -11.08
CA VAL A 100 4.88 20.27 -10.43
C VAL A 100 5.79 19.42 -9.54
N LEU A 101 5.19 18.47 -8.80
CA LEU A 101 5.94 17.56 -7.93
C LEU A 101 6.84 16.62 -8.73
N ARG A 102 6.33 16.02 -9.82
CA ARG A 102 7.10 15.15 -10.72
C ARG A 102 8.23 15.91 -11.42
N GLU A 103 7.98 17.12 -11.92
CA GLU A 103 8.99 17.96 -12.57
C GLU A 103 10.13 18.31 -11.58
N SER A 104 9.79 18.51 -10.31
CA SER A 104 10.78 18.69 -9.24
C SER A 104 11.47 17.40 -8.78
N GLU A 105 11.16 16.26 -9.41
CA GLU A 105 11.59 14.91 -9.03
C GLU A 105 11.21 14.52 -7.60
N TRP A 106 10.16 15.14 -7.05
CA TRP A 106 9.72 15.03 -5.66
C TRP A 106 10.76 15.47 -4.62
N ILE A 107 11.87 16.05 -5.07
CA ILE A 107 13.01 16.38 -4.21
C ILE A 107 12.61 17.45 -3.20
N ILE A 108 12.78 17.10 -1.93
CA ILE A 108 12.48 18.00 -0.81
C ILE A 108 13.69 18.82 -0.41
N ASN A 109 14.89 18.22 -0.41
CA ASN A 109 16.10 18.88 0.07
C ASN A 109 17.28 18.54 -0.86
N THR A 110 18.12 19.51 -1.17
CA THR A 110 19.38 19.30 -1.89
C THR A 110 20.52 20.08 -1.23
N PRO A 111 21.79 19.66 -1.37
CA PRO A 111 22.93 20.45 -0.86
C PRO A 111 22.98 21.88 -1.43
N LEU A 112 22.53 22.05 -2.68
CA LEU A 112 22.47 23.34 -3.36
C LEU A 112 21.31 24.24 -2.86
N TRP A 113 20.26 23.63 -2.30
CA TRP A 113 19.04 24.28 -1.84
C TRP A 113 18.56 23.62 -0.54
N PRO A 114 19.21 23.95 0.58
CA PRO A 114 18.82 23.39 1.86
C PRO A 114 17.39 23.83 2.20
N CYS A 115 16.60 22.90 2.70
CA CYS A 115 15.25 23.18 3.20
C CYS A 115 15.23 23.03 4.72
N ASP A 116 14.47 23.91 5.38
CA ASP A 116 14.34 23.87 6.82
C ASP A 116 13.27 22.85 7.26
N ARG A 117 13.10 22.69 8.58
CA ARG A 117 12.10 21.75 9.13
C ARG A 117 10.67 22.15 8.78
N MET A 118 10.38 23.45 8.66
CA MET A 118 9.05 23.95 8.34
C MET A 118 8.70 23.65 6.88
N ASP A 119 9.67 23.76 5.97
CA ASP A 119 9.52 23.40 4.56
C ASP A 119 9.16 21.92 4.39
N VAL A 120 9.83 21.05 5.15
CA VAL A 120 9.57 19.60 5.16
C VAL A 120 8.17 19.31 5.72
N LEU A 121 7.76 19.99 6.79
CA LEU A 121 6.42 19.84 7.38
C LEU A 121 5.33 20.33 6.41
N ASN A 122 5.56 21.45 5.72
CA ASN A 122 4.64 21.96 4.71
C ASN A 122 4.51 20.99 3.53
N ARG A 123 5.63 20.39 3.08
CA ARG A 123 5.62 19.33 2.07
C ARG A 123 4.84 18.11 2.55
N HIS A 124 5.05 17.66 3.78
CA HIS A 124 4.27 16.57 4.38
C HIS A 124 2.76 16.84 4.30
N ASN A 125 2.31 17.99 4.82
CA ASN A 125 0.90 18.35 4.86
C ASN A 125 0.27 18.44 3.47
N LEU A 126 1.03 18.99 2.51
CA LEU A 126 0.61 19.09 1.12
C LEU A 126 0.43 17.71 0.47
N LEU A 127 1.43 16.81 0.59
CA LEU A 127 1.34 15.47 0.02
C LEU A 127 0.23 14.64 0.67
N CYS A 128 0.05 14.74 1.99
CA CYS A 128 -1.08 14.12 2.68
C CYS A 128 -2.43 14.63 2.14
N SER A 129 -2.56 15.94 1.89
CA SER A 129 -3.78 16.53 1.32
C SER A 129 -4.04 16.02 -0.11
N ILE A 130 -3.02 16.00 -0.97
CA ILE A 130 -3.14 15.49 -2.34
C ILE A 130 -3.51 14.00 -2.34
N ALA A 131 -2.88 13.19 -1.50
CA ALA A 131 -3.19 11.77 -1.39
C ALA A 131 -4.64 11.55 -0.92
N CYS A 132 -5.12 12.29 0.08
CA CYS A 132 -6.51 12.25 0.53
C CYS A 132 -7.51 12.64 -0.58
N GLU A 133 -7.20 13.64 -1.40
CA GLU A 133 -8.04 14.02 -2.54
C GLU A 133 -8.08 12.92 -3.61
N TYR A 134 -6.95 12.29 -3.91
CA TYR A 134 -6.93 11.12 -4.81
C TYR A 134 -7.72 9.94 -4.26
N LEU A 135 -7.63 9.66 -2.95
CA LEU A 135 -8.41 8.61 -2.30
C LEU A 135 -9.92 8.88 -2.36
N THR A 136 -10.35 10.13 -2.11
CA THR A 136 -11.76 10.54 -2.23
C THR A 136 -12.30 10.31 -3.65
N LYS A 137 -11.43 10.44 -4.67
CA LYS A 137 -11.76 10.17 -6.08
C LYS A 137 -11.49 8.72 -6.51
N ASN A 138 -11.12 7.84 -5.58
CA ASN A 138 -10.80 6.44 -5.84
C ASN A 138 -9.64 6.22 -6.83
N LEU A 139 -8.70 7.16 -6.88
CA LEU A 139 -7.53 7.12 -7.75
C LEU A 139 -6.33 6.51 -7.02
N CYS A 140 -6.45 5.22 -6.69
CA CYS A 140 -5.50 4.49 -5.84
C CYS A 140 -4.04 4.54 -6.35
N LYS A 141 -3.83 4.46 -7.67
CA LYS A 141 -2.47 4.49 -8.26
C LYS A 141 -1.79 5.84 -8.01
N GLN A 142 -2.52 6.93 -8.22
CA GLN A 142 -2.03 8.29 -8.02
C GLN A 142 -1.84 8.59 -6.53
N ALA A 143 -2.77 8.16 -5.68
CA ALA A 143 -2.61 8.25 -4.23
C ALA A 143 -1.33 7.52 -3.77
N PHE A 144 -1.10 6.29 -4.26
CA PHE A 144 0.12 5.55 -3.95
C PHE A 144 1.38 6.28 -4.39
N GLU A 145 1.36 6.85 -5.60
CA GLU A 145 2.48 7.62 -6.13
C GLU A 145 2.84 8.82 -5.26
N VAL A 146 1.85 9.51 -4.70
CA VAL A 146 2.09 10.62 -3.78
C VAL A 146 2.62 10.12 -2.44
N LEU A 147 2.04 9.06 -1.88
CA LEU A 147 2.43 8.54 -0.56
C LEU A 147 3.85 7.96 -0.52
N GLN A 148 4.31 7.29 -1.58
CA GLN A 148 5.69 6.76 -1.64
C GLN A 148 6.77 7.87 -1.62
N ASN A 149 6.37 9.11 -1.93
CA ASN A 149 7.24 10.29 -1.96
C ASN A 149 7.09 11.18 -0.72
N LEU A 150 6.41 10.70 0.33
CA LEU A 150 6.33 11.41 1.60
C LEU A 150 7.73 11.59 2.23
N PRO A 151 7.93 12.67 3.01
CA PRO A 151 9.21 12.91 3.69
C PRO A 151 9.58 11.73 4.59
N GLY A 152 10.82 11.27 4.50
CA GLY A 152 11.37 10.11 5.23
C GLY A 152 11.62 8.88 4.36
N PHE A 153 11.02 8.77 3.17
CA PHE A 153 11.24 7.61 2.29
C PHE A 153 12.40 7.73 1.30
N GLN A 154 12.65 8.95 0.79
CA GLN A 154 13.65 9.20 -0.26
C GLN A 154 15.03 9.61 0.30
N ASN A 155 15.04 10.40 1.36
CA ASN A 155 16.26 10.87 2.00
C ASN A 155 16.41 10.12 3.32
N CYS A 156 17.58 9.52 3.57
CA CYS A 156 17.97 8.89 4.84
C CYS A 156 18.09 9.91 5.98
N CYS A 157 17.05 10.73 6.18
CA CYS A 157 16.94 11.57 7.34
C CYS A 157 16.32 10.68 8.42
N ASP A 158 17.18 9.93 9.12
CA ASP A 158 16.85 8.93 10.16
C ASP A 158 16.02 9.47 11.35
N SER A 159 15.62 10.75 11.29
CA SER A 159 14.86 11.43 12.33
C SER A 159 13.33 11.36 12.18
N LEU A 160 12.81 10.98 11.01
CA LEU A 160 11.36 10.93 10.79
C LEU A 160 10.82 9.51 10.95
N ASP A 161 9.95 9.32 11.94
CA ASP A 161 9.23 8.07 12.14
C ASP A 161 8.22 7.88 11.01
N VAL A 162 8.57 7.04 10.04
CA VAL A 162 7.71 6.71 8.89
C VAL A 162 6.50 5.87 9.30
N SER A 163 6.46 5.30 10.51
CA SER A 163 5.31 4.52 10.98
C SER A 163 4.05 5.39 11.18
N GLN A 164 4.22 6.71 11.35
CA GLN A 164 3.11 7.67 11.43
C GLN A 164 2.24 7.66 10.15
N TYR A 165 2.79 7.21 9.02
CA TYR A 165 2.07 7.12 7.76
C TYR A 165 1.16 5.87 7.65
N SER A 166 1.23 4.97 8.63
CA SER A 166 0.44 3.72 8.66
C SER A 166 -1.04 3.96 8.39
N LEU A 167 -1.66 4.97 9.01
CA LEU A 167 -3.09 5.25 8.81
C LEU A 167 -3.43 5.54 7.34
N LEU A 168 -2.62 6.34 6.64
CA LEU A 168 -2.86 6.70 5.24
C LEU A 168 -2.63 5.52 4.31
N PHE A 169 -1.56 4.76 4.53
CA PHE A 169 -1.28 3.57 3.74
C PHE A 169 -2.34 2.48 3.93
N ASN A 170 -2.83 2.26 5.16
CA ASN A 170 -3.91 1.32 5.41
C ASN A 170 -5.23 1.79 4.76
N LYS A 171 -5.57 3.08 4.79
CA LYS A 171 -6.72 3.62 4.03
C LYS A 171 -6.59 3.39 2.52
N LEU A 172 -5.40 3.60 1.95
CA LEU A 172 -5.14 3.32 0.55
C LEU A 172 -5.29 1.82 0.25
N LEU A 173 -4.73 0.96 1.10
CA LEU A 173 -4.81 -0.48 0.95
C LEU A 173 -6.26 -0.96 0.98
N ASP A 174 -7.05 -0.48 1.93
CA ASP A 174 -8.48 -0.77 2.05
C ASP A 174 -9.24 -0.37 0.78
N ALA A 175 -9.07 0.87 0.32
CA ALA A 175 -9.64 1.33 -0.95
C ALA A 175 -9.21 0.47 -2.14
N CYS A 176 -7.95 0.02 -2.20
CA CYS A 176 -7.51 -0.87 -3.27
C CYS A 176 -8.19 -2.25 -3.22
N ILE A 177 -8.43 -2.79 -2.03
CA ILE A 177 -9.08 -4.08 -1.81
C ILE A 177 -10.56 -3.98 -2.21
N GLU A 178 -11.27 -2.97 -1.73
CA GLU A 178 -12.68 -2.73 -2.07
C GLU A 178 -12.91 -2.63 -3.58
N ASN A 179 -11.99 -1.95 -4.28
CA ASN A 179 -12.04 -1.75 -5.72
C ASN A 179 -11.40 -2.88 -6.54
N LYS A 180 -11.00 -3.99 -5.89
CA LYS A 180 -10.37 -5.15 -6.51
C LYS A 180 -9.13 -4.80 -7.35
N ASN A 181 -8.42 -3.72 -6.98
CA ASN A 181 -7.20 -3.29 -7.65
C ASN A 181 -6.00 -4.09 -7.09
N PHE A 182 -5.90 -5.36 -7.46
CA PHE A 182 -4.91 -6.30 -6.91
C PHE A 182 -3.45 -5.94 -7.25
N GLY A 183 -3.24 -5.28 -8.39
CA GLY A 183 -1.91 -4.79 -8.78
C GLY A 183 -1.41 -3.68 -7.86
N VAL A 184 -2.26 -2.68 -7.60
CA VAL A 184 -1.90 -1.56 -6.71
C VAL A 184 -1.85 -2.02 -5.25
N SER A 185 -2.85 -2.75 -4.74
CA SER A 185 -2.81 -3.27 -3.35
C SER A 185 -1.58 -4.14 -3.08
N SER A 186 -1.13 -4.94 -4.07
CA SER A 186 0.12 -5.68 -3.95
C SER A 186 1.33 -4.76 -3.83
N SER A 187 1.43 -3.75 -4.69
CA SER A 187 2.53 -2.78 -4.68
C SER A 187 2.57 -1.99 -3.37
N VAL A 188 1.40 -1.59 -2.85
CA VAL A 188 1.24 -0.92 -1.56
C VAL A 188 1.71 -1.82 -0.42
N THR A 189 1.26 -3.08 -0.40
CA THR A 189 1.63 -4.05 0.64
C THR A 189 3.14 -4.34 0.62
N ASP A 190 3.71 -4.59 -0.56
CA ASP A 190 5.16 -4.81 -0.74
C ASP A 190 5.95 -3.59 -0.22
N PHE A 191 5.49 -2.36 -0.52
CA PHE A 191 6.12 -1.14 -0.05
C PHE A 191 6.06 -1.01 1.48
N MET A 192 4.87 -1.19 2.07
CA MET A 192 4.68 -1.13 3.52
C MET A 192 5.57 -2.14 4.25
N LEU A 193 5.64 -3.39 3.77
CA LEU A 193 6.53 -4.41 4.32
C LEU A 193 8.00 -4.00 4.20
N SER A 194 8.44 -3.50 3.04
CA SER A 194 9.84 -3.10 2.81
C SER A 194 10.30 -1.92 3.67
N LYS A 195 9.36 -1.04 4.05
CA LYS A 195 9.60 0.15 4.86
C LYS A 195 9.22 -0.03 6.33
N ASN A 196 8.85 -1.25 6.75
CA ASN A 196 8.37 -1.57 8.09
C ASN A 196 7.20 -0.66 8.54
N ILE A 197 6.32 -0.28 7.63
CA ILE A 197 5.09 0.46 7.95
C ILE A 197 4.06 -0.55 8.48
N PRO A 198 3.49 -0.33 9.67
CA PRO A 198 2.46 -1.22 10.22
C PRO A 198 1.27 -1.40 9.27
N ILE A 199 0.93 -2.66 9.00
CA ILE A 199 -0.23 -3.06 8.21
C ILE A 199 -1.31 -3.58 9.17
N ASP A 200 -2.54 -3.08 9.00
CA ASP A 200 -3.70 -3.60 9.73
C ASP A 200 -3.92 -5.08 9.38
N PHE A 201 -4.00 -5.92 10.41
CA PHE A 201 -4.18 -7.35 10.26
C PHE A 201 -5.49 -7.72 9.57
N THR A 202 -6.56 -6.95 9.77
CA THR A 202 -7.82 -7.18 9.06
C THR A 202 -7.66 -6.97 7.56
N LEU A 203 -6.89 -5.94 7.15
CA LEU A 203 -6.66 -5.61 5.75
C LEU A 203 -5.75 -6.63 5.05
N ILE A 204 -4.64 -7.04 5.67
CA ILE A 204 -3.75 -8.04 5.04
C ILE A 204 -4.46 -9.39 4.90
N ARG A 205 -5.31 -9.78 5.87
CA ARG A 205 -6.14 -10.99 5.80
C ARG A 205 -7.20 -10.88 4.70
N GLY A 206 -7.85 -9.72 4.59
CA GLY A 206 -8.78 -9.41 3.51
C GLY A 206 -8.11 -9.52 2.14
N LEU A 207 -6.91 -8.96 1.99
CA LEU A 207 -6.12 -9.04 0.76
C LEU A 207 -5.74 -10.48 0.42
N ILE A 208 -5.22 -11.26 1.37
CA ILE A 208 -4.88 -12.68 1.18
C ILE A 208 -6.09 -13.45 0.66
N THR A 209 -7.25 -13.24 1.28
CA THR A 209 -8.51 -13.86 0.88
C THR A 209 -8.92 -13.46 -0.54
N ALA A 210 -8.87 -12.16 -0.86
CA ALA A 210 -9.26 -11.65 -2.17
C ALA A 210 -8.33 -12.14 -3.30
N LEU A 211 -7.02 -12.23 -3.03
CA LEU A 211 -6.02 -12.78 -3.95
C LEU A 211 -6.26 -14.27 -4.20
N GLY A 212 -6.49 -15.06 -3.15
CA GLY A 212 -6.78 -16.49 -3.27
C GLY A 212 -8.06 -16.76 -4.05
N ARG A 213 -9.14 -16.03 -3.77
CA ARG A 213 -10.40 -16.10 -4.54
C ARG A 213 -10.22 -15.70 -6.00
N SER A 214 -9.28 -14.82 -6.29
CA SER A 214 -8.90 -14.41 -7.65
C SER A 214 -7.84 -15.32 -8.28
N SER A 215 -7.52 -16.47 -7.66
CA SER A 215 -6.51 -17.44 -8.09
C SER A 215 -5.07 -16.90 -8.20
N LEU A 216 -4.77 -15.79 -7.53
CA LEU A 216 -3.43 -15.18 -7.42
C LEU A 216 -2.63 -15.81 -6.27
N TRP A 217 -2.51 -17.13 -6.31
CA TRP A 217 -2.01 -17.93 -5.19
C TRP A 217 -0.59 -17.60 -4.77
N LEU A 218 0.32 -17.28 -5.71
CA LEU A 218 1.70 -16.95 -5.36
C LEU A 218 1.77 -15.74 -4.42
N LYS A 219 1.04 -14.67 -4.75
CA LYS A 219 0.96 -13.46 -3.91
C LYS A 219 0.23 -13.72 -2.59
N ALA A 220 -0.88 -14.47 -2.62
CA ALA A 220 -1.60 -14.86 -1.41
C ALA A 220 -0.68 -15.62 -0.42
N ARG A 221 0.12 -16.57 -0.92
CA ARG A 221 1.10 -17.32 -0.10
C ARG A 221 2.19 -16.43 0.46
N THR A 222 2.75 -15.53 -0.34
CA THR A 222 3.77 -14.55 0.12
C THR A 222 3.25 -13.66 1.24
N TYR A 223 2.04 -13.12 1.10
CA TYR A 223 1.46 -12.26 2.14
C TYR A 223 1.01 -13.04 3.36
N TYR A 224 0.51 -14.28 3.20
CA TYR A 224 0.21 -15.14 4.35
C TYR A 224 1.47 -15.46 5.17
N LYS A 225 2.58 -15.78 4.50
CA LYS A 225 3.90 -16.00 5.13
C LYS A 225 4.39 -14.74 5.87
N SER A 226 4.22 -13.57 5.26
CA SER A 226 4.58 -12.29 5.88
C SER A 226 3.69 -11.99 7.09
N ALA A 227 2.38 -12.17 6.97
CA ALA A 227 1.40 -12.00 8.05
C ALA A 227 1.68 -12.93 9.24
N LEU A 228 2.10 -14.18 8.99
CA LEU A 228 2.58 -15.10 10.03
C LEU A 228 3.77 -14.51 10.81
N SER A 229 4.78 -13.99 10.10
CA SER A 229 5.96 -13.39 10.74
C SER A 229 5.65 -12.12 11.53
N LEU A 230 4.62 -11.38 11.14
CA LEU A 230 4.13 -10.19 11.84
C LEU A 230 3.26 -10.52 13.06
N GLY A 231 2.91 -11.80 13.30
CA GLY A 231 2.05 -12.21 14.40
C GLY A 231 0.55 -12.05 14.14
N CYS A 232 0.12 -11.92 12.88
CA CYS A 232 -1.29 -11.81 12.48
C CYS A 232 -2.11 -13.08 12.79
N TYR A 233 -1.44 -14.22 12.90
CA TYR A 233 -2.05 -15.50 13.22
C TYR A 233 -1.41 -16.09 14.47
N PRO A 234 -2.11 -16.96 15.21
CA PRO A 234 -1.53 -17.64 16.36
C PRO A 234 -0.23 -18.33 15.93
N PRO A 235 0.84 -18.23 16.73
CA PRO A 235 2.04 -18.95 16.43
C PRO A 235 1.67 -20.42 16.28
N LEU A 236 2.15 -21.04 15.21
CA LEU A 236 2.14 -22.49 15.05
C LEU A 236 3.07 -23.04 16.14
N LYS A 237 2.58 -23.09 17.40
CA LYS A 237 3.39 -23.37 18.59
C LYS A 237 4.17 -24.64 18.35
N GLY A 238 5.49 -24.48 18.38
CA GLY A 238 6.49 -25.47 18.03
C GLY A 238 6.14 -26.87 18.53
N ASN A 239 5.82 -27.72 17.56
CA ASN A 239 6.24 -29.11 17.55
C ASN A 239 6.11 -29.57 16.12
N LEU A 240 7.26 -29.64 15.44
CA LEU A 240 7.46 -30.20 14.10
C LEU A 240 6.98 -31.68 13.98
N TYR A 241 6.52 -32.26 15.10
CA TYR A 241 6.01 -33.63 15.25
C TYR A 241 4.55 -33.70 15.72
N ARG A 242 3.86 -32.57 15.96
CA ARG A 242 2.45 -32.61 16.33
C ARG A 242 1.60 -32.74 15.07
N LYS A 243 0.97 -33.91 14.95
CA LYS A 243 -0.08 -34.22 13.97
C LYS A 243 -1.40 -33.48 14.25
N LEU A 244 -1.33 -32.27 14.80
CA LEU A 244 -2.48 -31.47 15.21
C LEU A 244 -2.31 -30.02 14.69
N LEU A 245 -3.24 -29.58 13.85
CA LEU A 245 -3.36 -28.21 13.39
C LEU A 245 -4.51 -27.52 14.11
N LEU A 246 -4.25 -26.33 14.66
CA LEU A 246 -5.27 -25.48 15.28
C LEU A 246 -5.61 -24.33 14.33
N ILE A 247 -6.85 -24.26 13.88
CA ILE A 247 -7.32 -23.23 12.95
C ILE A 247 -8.34 -22.32 13.65
N PRO A 248 -8.08 -21.02 13.82
CA PRO A 248 -9.07 -20.08 14.31
C PRO A 248 -10.31 -19.95 13.41
N SER A 249 -11.50 -19.93 14.01
CA SER A 249 -12.79 -19.82 13.31
C SER A 249 -12.98 -18.51 12.53
N TYR A 250 -12.19 -17.48 12.82
CA TYR A 250 -12.26 -16.19 12.12
C TYR A 250 -11.60 -16.23 10.73
N MET A 251 -10.78 -17.24 10.42
CA MET A 251 -10.04 -17.34 9.14
C MET A 251 -10.97 -17.62 7.96
N SER A 252 -10.72 -17.03 6.79
CA SER A 252 -11.41 -17.39 5.55
C SER A 252 -11.02 -18.77 5.05
N GLU A 253 -11.79 -19.33 4.13
CA GLU A 253 -11.48 -20.61 3.48
C GLU A 253 -10.09 -20.60 2.79
N ILE A 254 -9.66 -19.45 2.28
CA ILE A 254 -8.33 -19.27 1.68
C ILE A 254 -7.26 -19.34 2.77
N GLU A 255 -7.40 -18.58 3.86
CA GLU A 255 -6.46 -18.58 4.98
C GLU A 255 -6.35 -19.97 5.62
N MET A 256 -7.48 -20.66 5.81
CA MET A 256 -7.53 -22.03 6.30
C MET A 256 -6.80 -23.01 5.38
N LEU A 257 -6.97 -22.88 4.06
CA LEU A 257 -6.24 -23.70 3.09
C LEU A 257 -4.73 -23.48 3.20
N LEU A 258 -4.28 -22.22 3.27
CA LEU A 258 -2.86 -21.90 3.41
C LEU A 258 -2.26 -22.47 4.70
N ALA A 259 -3.01 -22.45 5.81
CA ALA A 259 -2.62 -23.12 7.05
C ALA A 259 -2.47 -24.64 6.87
N ILE A 260 -3.39 -25.28 6.12
CA ILE A 260 -3.34 -26.72 5.81
C ILE A 260 -2.15 -27.05 4.92
N GLU A 261 -1.81 -26.21 3.93
CA GLU A 261 -0.62 -26.41 3.08
C GLU A 261 0.67 -26.44 3.92
N ILE A 262 0.84 -25.48 4.84
CA ILE A 262 1.99 -25.45 5.76
C ILE A 262 2.01 -26.70 6.63
N PHE A 263 0.85 -27.12 7.14
CA PHE A 263 0.73 -28.31 7.98
C PHE A 263 1.10 -29.60 7.24
N LEU A 264 0.69 -29.74 5.97
CA LEU A 264 1.06 -30.86 5.10
C LEU A 264 2.57 -30.90 4.86
N VAL A 265 3.16 -29.76 4.48
CA VAL A 265 4.60 -29.67 4.21
C VAL A 265 5.42 -29.96 5.47
N SER A 266 5.01 -29.44 6.63
CA SER A 266 5.68 -29.67 7.91
C SER A 266 5.63 -31.14 8.35
N ASN A 267 4.62 -31.90 7.90
CA ASN A 267 4.45 -33.33 8.20
C ASN A 267 4.81 -34.24 7.01
N ALA A 268 5.46 -33.73 5.97
CA ALA A 268 5.67 -34.46 4.73
C ALA A 268 6.40 -35.80 4.91
N SER A 269 7.43 -35.84 5.76
CA SER A 269 8.17 -37.07 6.09
C SER A 269 7.26 -38.14 6.71
N ASN A 270 6.42 -37.76 7.68
CA ASN A 270 5.47 -38.66 8.33
C ASN A 270 4.37 -39.16 7.39
N ILE A 271 3.97 -38.35 6.41
CA ILE A 271 2.94 -38.72 5.43
C ILE A 271 3.51 -39.63 4.35
N GLN A 272 4.74 -39.38 3.88
CA GLN A 272 5.37 -40.16 2.82
C GLN A 272 6.00 -41.46 3.33
N SER A 273 6.40 -41.50 4.60
CA SER A 273 7.00 -42.67 5.25
C SER A 273 6.38 -42.87 6.62
N PRO A 274 5.15 -43.41 6.71
CA PRO A 274 4.51 -43.67 7.98
C PRO A 274 5.31 -44.74 8.74
N GLY A 275 6.06 -44.33 9.77
CA GLY A 275 6.70 -45.26 10.70
C GLY A 275 5.66 -46.02 11.56
N ALA A 276 6.12 -46.74 12.59
CA ALA A 276 5.28 -47.59 13.45
C ALA A 276 4.13 -46.85 14.19
N THR A 277 4.15 -45.53 14.28
CA THR A 277 3.11 -44.72 14.92
C THR A 277 2.06 -44.22 13.92
N SER A 278 0.99 -45.00 13.73
CA SER A 278 -0.22 -44.68 12.93
C SER A 278 -1.10 -43.57 13.53
N GLN A 279 -0.49 -42.54 14.13
CA GLN A 279 -1.25 -41.41 14.66
C GLN A 279 -1.84 -40.59 13.50
N THR A 280 -3.13 -40.27 13.62
CA THR A 280 -3.95 -39.56 12.63
C THR A 280 -3.58 -38.07 12.59
N LEU A 281 -3.59 -37.45 11.40
CA LEU A 281 -3.48 -36.00 11.24
C LEU A 281 -4.82 -35.36 11.62
N GLN A 282 -4.80 -34.49 12.61
CA GLN A 282 -5.99 -33.86 13.17
C GLN A 282 -5.99 -32.35 12.89
N ILE A 283 -7.16 -31.81 12.62
CA ILE A 283 -7.42 -30.38 12.49
C ILE A 283 -8.52 -30.02 13.48
N VAL A 284 -8.25 -29.05 14.35
CA VAL A 284 -9.21 -28.53 15.32
C VAL A 284 -9.58 -27.11 14.94
N LEU A 285 -10.87 -26.87 14.71
CA LEU A 285 -11.41 -25.55 14.45
C LEU A 285 -11.63 -24.82 15.78
N LYS A 286 -10.69 -23.97 16.16
CA LYS A 286 -10.69 -23.23 17.44
C LYS A 286 -11.78 -22.16 17.43
N ARG A 287 -12.55 -22.08 18.51
CA ARG A 287 -13.45 -20.95 18.77
C ARG A 287 -12.59 -19.74 19.18
N SER A 288 -12.93 -18.55 18.68
CA SER A 288 -12.23 -17.32 19.10
C SER A 288 -12.60 -16.95 20.55
N GLU A 289 -11.60 -16.53 21.35
CA GLU A 289 -11.82 -16.17 22.77
C GLU A 289 -12.58 -14.84 22.94
N GLU A 290 -12.36 -13.88 22.03
CA GLU A 290 -13.11 -12.62 21.97
C GLU A 290 -14.57 -12.83 21.53
N GLN A 291 -14.86 -13.98 20.91
CA GLN A 291 -16.16 -14.33 20.33
C GLN A 291 -16.89 -15.41 21.13
N LYS A 292 -16.58 -15.58 22.42
CA LYS A 292 -17.36 -16.47 23.32
C LYS A 292 -18.86 -16.07 23.42
N ALA A 293 -19.23 -14.89 22.90
CA ALA A 293 -20.60 -14.38 22.78
C ALA A 293 -21.22 -14.46 21.36
N GLN A 294 -20.51 -14.97 20.34
CA GLN A 294 -21.06 -15.11 18.98
C GLN A 294 -22.01 -16.31 18.84
N SER A 295 -22.96 -16.17 17.92
CA SER A 295 -24.05 -17.12 17.74
C SER A 295 -23.54 -18.48 17.28
N LYS A 296 -24.32 -19.55 17.55
CA LYS A 296 -24.06 -20.89 17.05
C LYS A 296 -23.93 -20.94 15.52
N GLU A 297 -24.53 -19.98 14.82
CA GLU A 297 -24.56 -19.86 13.35
C GLU A 297 -23.19 -19.42 12.80
N ASP A 298 -22.50 -18.48 13.44
CA ASP A 298 -21.18 -17.98 12.99
C ASP A 298 -20.12 -19.10 13.00
N TYR A 299 -20.16 -19.95 14.03
CA TYR A 299 -19.25 -21.08 14.13
C TYR A 299 -19.60 -22.18 13.12
N GLN A 300 -20.88 -22.37 12.79
CA GLN A 300 -21.30 -23.29 11.74
C GLN A 300 -20.81 -22.80 10.36
N ALA A 301 -20.86 -21.50 10.09
CA ALA A 301 -20.27 -20.92 8.88
C ALA A 301 -18.74 -21.11 8.82
N ALA A 302 -18.04 -21.10 9.97
CA ALA A 302 -16.63 -21.43 10.03
C ALA A 302 -16.33 -22.91 9.70
N VAL A 303 -17.22 -23.83 10.11
CA VAL A 303 -17.15 -25.24 9.71
C VAL A 303 -17.27 -25.39 8.20
N GLU A 304 -18.26 -24.73 7.58
CA GLU A 304 -18.44 -24.76 6.14
C GLU A 304 -17.23 -24.20 5.38
N ARG A 305 -16.65 -23.09 5.85
CA ARG A 305 -15.40 -22.55 5.30
C ARG A 305 -14.23 -23.52 5.39
N LEU A 306 -14.10 -24.28 6.49
CA LEU A 306 -13.06 -25.30 6.63
C LEU A 306 -13.24 -26.43 5.62
N ILE A 307 -14.48 -26.90 5.42
CA ILE A 307 -14.78 -27.90 4.39
C ILE A 307 -14.48 -27.34 3.01
N GLN A 308 -14.88 -26.10 2.71
CA GLN A 308 -14.56 -25.43 1.44
C GLN A 308 -13.06 -25.32 1.20
N ALA A 309 -12.27 -24.95 2.22
CA ALA A 309 -10.81 -24.87 2.13
C ALA A 309 -10.20 -26.19 1.61
N ALA A 310 -10.64 -27.33 2.16
CA ALA A 310 -10.20 -28.65 1.71
C ALA A 310 -10.60 -28.97 0.26
N HIS A 311 -11.74 -28.44 -0.21
CA HIS A 311 -12.23 -28.61 -1.58
C HIS A 311 -11.58 -27.65 -2.60
N ILE A 312 -11.11 -26.48 -2.17
CA ILE A 312 -10.37 -25.52 -3.01
C ILE A 312 -8.97 -26.04 -3.30
N SER A 313 -8.39 -26.82 -2.38
CA SER A 313 -7.13 -27.49 -2.58
C SER A 313 -7.11 -28.30 -3.89
N ASN A 314 -5.97 -28.29 -4.58
CA ASN A 314 -5.73 -29.11 -5.75
C ASN A 314 -4.42 -29.89 -5.60
N PRO A 315 -4.45 -31.22 -5.44
CA PRO A 315 -5.61 -32.10 -5.27
C PRO A 315 -6.53 -31.76 -4.10
N LYS A 316 -7.81 -32.14 -4.20
CA LYS A 316 -8.79 -31.98 -3.10
C LYS A 316 -8.36 -32.80 -1.89
N LEU A 317 -8.55 -32.24 -0.71
CA LEU A 317 -8.29 -32.88 0.57
C LEU A 317 -9.59 -33.42 1.16
N SER A 318 -9.51 -34.57 1.82
CA SER A 318 -10.67 -35.21 2.47
C SER A 318 -10.58 -35.03 3.98
N LEU A 319 -11.56 -34.33 4.55
CA LEU A 319 -11.72 -34.17 6.00
C LEU A 319 -12.85 -35.07 6.52
N LYS A 320 -12.54 -35.91 7.51
CA LYS A 320 -13.54 -36.72 8.23
C LYS A 320 -13.82 -36.09 9.59
N HIS A 321 -15.07 -35.73 9.85
CA HIS A 321 -15.48 -35.31 11.18
C HIS A 321 -15.26 -36.46 12.17
N MET A 322 -14.62 -36.19 13.30
CA MET A 322 -14.37 -37.20 14.33
C MET A 322 -15.27 -36.99 15.54
N THR A 323 -15.17 -35.82 16.17
CA THR A 323 -15.85 -35.54 17.43
C THR A 323 -15.86 -34.04 17.70
N MET A 324 -16.50 -33.67 18.79
CA MET A 324 -16.43 -32.35 19.40
C MET A 324 -15.64 -32.48 20.72
N ASN A 325 -14.65 -31.62 20.93
CA ASN A 325 -13.82 -31.69 22.14
C ASN A 325 -14.55 -31.09 23.37
N VAL A 326 -13.91 -31.14 24.54
CA VAL A 326 -14.44 -30.60 25.81
C VAL A 326 -14.77 -29.10 25.76
N ASN A 327 -14.18 -28.36 24.81
CA ASN A 327 -14.43 -26.94 24.58
C ASN A 327 -15.48 -26.68 23.50
N MET A 328 -16.24 -27.71 23.11
CA MET A 328 -17.24 -27.65 22.03
C MET A 328 -16.65 -27.26 20.67
N GLU A 329 -15.37 -27.57 20.43
CA GLU A 329 -14.66 -27.32 19.16
C GLU A 329 -14.71 -28.57 18.27
N GLN A 330 -14.98 -28.39 16.98
CA GLN A 330 -15.03 -29.49 16.02
C GLN A 330 -13.62 -30.01 15.71
N VAL A 331 -13.47 -31.33 15.76
CA VAL A 331 -12.23 -32.04 15.46
C VAL A 331 -12.40 -32.88 14.20
N TYR A 332 -11.51 -32.68 13.24
CA TYR A 332 -11.48 -33.38 11.96
C TYR A 332 -10.20 -34.20 11.84
N SER A 333 -10.30 -35.35 11.18
CA SER A 333 -9.17 -36.14 10.69
C SER A 333 -8.93 -35.81 9.22
N LEU A 334 -7.69 -35.46 8.86
CA LEU A 334 -7.25 -35.35 7.48
C LEU A 334 -6.89 -36.74 6.94
N GLU A 335 -7.57 -37.17 5.89
CA GLU A 335 -7.38 -38.51 5.33
C GLU A 335 -5.99 -38.66 4.70
N HIS A 336 -5.24 -39.66 5.16
CA HIS A 336 -3.85 -39.90 4.76
C HIS A 336 -3.66 -39.99 3.24
N ASN A 337 -4.51 -40.73 2.54
CA ASN A 337 -4.40 -40.90 1.08
C ASN A 337 -4.56 -39.57 0.32
N SER A 338 -5.47 -38.71 0.78
CA SER A 338 -5.67 -37.38 0.18
C SER A 338 -4.46 -36.46 0.42
N ALA A 339 -3.90 -36.48 1.63
CA ALA A 339 -2.70 -35.74 1.99
C ALA A 339 -1.45 -36.23 1.21
N LEU A 340 -1.28 -37.56 1.09
CA LEU A 340 -0.20 -38.17 0.32
C LEU A 340 -0.29 -37.81 -1.16
N LYS A 341 -1.50 -37.85 -1.74
CA LYS A 341 -1.72 -37.43 -3.13
C LYS A 341 -1.35 -35.95 -3.32
N TRP A 342 -1.79 -35.08 -2.41
CA TRP A 342 -1.45 -33.66 -2.46
C TRP A 342 0.06 -33.42 -2.43
N LEU A 343 0.78 -34.07 -1.51
CA LEU A 343 2.23 -33.94 -1.40
C LEU A 343 2.95 -34.45 -2.67
N LYS A 344 2.53 -35.57 -3.25
CA LYS A 344 3.12 -36.08 -4.49
C LYS A 344 3.07 -35.06 -5.63
N GLU A 345 1.97 -34.30 -5.74
CA GLU A 345 1.78 -33.33 -6.81
C GLU A 345 2.42 -31.96 -6.49
N ASN A 346 2.41 -31.54 -5.22
CA ASN A 346 2.72 -30.16 -4.84
C ASN A 346 4.05 -29.96 -4.11
N MET A 347 4.67 -31.00 -3.55
CA MET A 347 5.80 -30.85 -2.63
C MET A 347 7.00 -30.08 -3.23
N LYS A 348 7.25 -30.20 -4.55
CA LYS A 348 8.37 -29.51 -5.21
C LYS A 348 8.29 -27.99 -5.09
N TRP A 349 7.10 -27.40 -5.26
CA TRP A 349 6.91 -25.95 -5.12
C TRP A 349 6.56 -25.60 -3.68
N ALA A 350 5.72 -26.40 -3.02
CA ALA A 350 5.24 -26.14 -1.67
C ALA A 350 6.40 -26.16 -0.67
N GLY A 351 7.37 -27.06 -0.85
CA GLY A 351 8.60 -27.07 -0.09
C GLY A 351 9.38 -25.76 -0.21
N LYS A 352 9.52 -25.20 -1.42
CA LYS A 352 10.22 -23.91 -1.61
C LYS A 352 9.51 -22.72 -0.97
N VAL A 353 8.18 -22.78 -0.89
CA VAL A 353 7.37 -21.68 -0.33
C VAL A 353 7.34 -21.77 1.20
N TRP A 354 7.15 -22.98 1.73
CA TRP A 354 6.79 -23.21 3.13
C TRP A 354 7.91 -23.79 4.00
N LEU A 355 8.88 -24.53 3.45
CA LEU A 355 10.09 -24.91 4.18
C LEU A 355 11.03 -23.71 4.17
N PHE A 356 11.43 -23.29 5.36
CA PHE A 356 12.48 -22.31 5.58
C PHE A 356 13.79 -23.02 5.85
#